data_AF-A0A8T0HZ64-F1
#
_entry.id   AF-A0A8T0HZ64-F1
#
_cell.length_a   1.000
_cell.length_b   1.000
_cell.length_c   1.000
_cell.angle_alpha   90.00
_cell.angle_beta   90.00
_cell.angle_gamma   90.00
#
_symmetry.space_group_name_H-M   'P 1'
#
loop_
_entity.id
_entity.type
_entity.pdbx_description
1 polymer ?
#
loop_
_entity_poly.entity_id
_entity_poly.type
_entity_poly.pdbx_seq_one_letter_code
_entity_poly.pdbx_strand_id
1 'polypeptide(L)'
;MCRMCVKSVSERLVGAWIQVNVMALTDHDTMEGVPVALKVARELGIRLIPGVEISAKFASSSQQQRGEEDNVHILAYFSCCGPAHPEELEACLSKIREGRYARAKGMVQKLKALNKPVKWESVLDIAGEGVAPCRPHVARALVEAGHVYTIGEAFTKYLRDSGPAYVAGAEQPAEEVVRLIHRTGGLAILAHPWSLKNPSPLIDRLKDAGLDGMEVYRSCGKDPAWVDCAGNLLKVGGSDYHATGAVEETDLGGINLPSGAMLQFLTTAQPIWLSALRVILEQFAESDVESMISISSCWKGDVTIRKTDRELILILSPLLMEEERMLVQSEALRLGLSHSVVCEQGFECSAVSRQM
;
A
#
# COMPACT_ATOMS: atom_id res chain seq x y z
N MET A 1 0.22 -3.59 8.42
CA MET A 1 -0.15 -2.17 8.51
C MET A 1 -1.42 -1.92 7.72
N CYS A 2 -2.50 -1.45 8.36
CA CYS A 2 -3.82 -1.29 7.73
C CYS A 2 -4.27 0.18 7.79
N ARG A 3 -4.65 0.73 6.63
CA ARG A 3 -4.86 2.19 6.47
C ARG A 3 -6.15 2.63 5.79
N MET A 4 -7.01 1.75 5.31
CA MET A 4 -8.36 2.19 4.94
C MET A 4 -9.35 1.25 5.58
N CYS A 5 -10.29 1.79 6.35
CA CYS A 5 -11.40 1.02 6.90
C CYS A 5 -12.69 1.84 6.74
N VAL A 6 -13.70 1.24 6.09
CA VAL A 6 -15.05 1.82 6.03
C VAL A 6 -15.99 0.95 6.83
N LYS A 7 -16.64 1.55 7.83
CA LYS A 7 -17.74 0.93 8.57
C LYS A 7 -19.04 1.08 7.81
N SER A 8 -19.88 0.06 7.84
CA SER A 8 -21.33 0.28 7.74
C SER A 8 -21.93 0.38 9.14
N VAL A 9 -22.93 1.25 9.30
CA VAL A 9 -23.76 1.27 10.50
C VAL A 9 -24.94 0.33 10.22
N SER A 10 -24.94 -0.88 10.81
CA SER A 10 -26.19 -1.62 10.99
C SER A 10 -26.80 -1.22 12.32
N GLU A 11 -28.07 -0.83 12.32
CA GLU A 11 -28.74 -0.35 13.52
C GLU A 11 -28.88 -1.45 14.59
N ARG A 12 -28.42 -1.10 15.80
CA ARG A 12 -28.95 -1.46 17.13
C ARG A 12 -28.96 -2.94 17.56
N LEU A 13 -28.07 -3.29 18.51
CA LEU A 13 -28.38 -3.48 19.95
C LEU A 13 -27.21 -4.20 20.67
N VAL A 14 -26.74 -3.61 21.77
CA VAL A 14 -25.98 -4.25 22.87
C VAL A 14 -24.65 -4.94 22.50
N GLY A 15 -23.55 -4.18 22.57
CA GLY A 15 -22.17 -4.70 22.47
C GLY A 15 -21.54 -4.41 21.11
N ALA A 16 -20.99 -3.21 20.95
CA ALA A 16 -20.55 -2.68 19.65
C ALA A 16 -19.31 -3.39 19.10
N TRP A 17 -19.52 -4.48 18.36
CA TRP A 17 -18.56 -4.95 17.37
C TRP A 17 -18.60 -3.99 16.19
N ILE A 18 -17.53 -3.24 15.99
CA ILE A 18 -17.35 -2.42 14.78
C ILE A 18 -17.17 -3.38 13.61
N GLN A 19 -18.17 -3.46 12.73
CA GLN A 19 -18.05 -4.24 11.49
C GLN A 19 -17.38 -3.37 10.42
N VAL A 20 -16.18 -3.77 10.00
CA VAL A 20 -15.47 -3.18 8.86
C VAL A 20 -15.91 -3.92 7.60
N ASN A 21 -16.48 -3.21 6.62
CA ASN A 21 -16.96 -3.81 5.37
C ASN A 21 -15.98 -3.64 4.23
N VAL A 22 -15.17 -2.58 4.26
CA VAL A 22 -14.09 -2.34 3.31
C VAL A 22 -12.81 -2.08 4.06
N MET A 23 -11.73 -2.75 3.65
CA MET A 23 -10.40 -2.61 4.22
C MET A 23 -9.35 -2.41 3.12
N ALA A 24 -8.22 -1.78 3.43
CA ALA A 24 -7.02 -1.86 2.61
C ALA A 24 -5.79 -2.17 3.46
N LEU A 25 -5.01 -3.16 3.01
CA LEU A 25 -3.69 -3.44 3.55
C LEU A 25 -2.67 -2.61 2.77
N THR A 26 -1.84 -1.85 3.47
CA THR A 26 -0.85 -0.95 2.87
C THR A 26 0.44 -1.04 3.66
N ASP A 27 1.10 -2.21 3.58
CA ASP A 27 2.39 -2.38 4.23
C ASP A 27 3.47 -1.48 3.62
N HIS A 28 4.46 -1.12 4.42
CA HIS A 28 5.56 -0.28 3.97
C HIS A 28 6.42 -1.00 2.93
N ASP A 29 6.49 -0.41 1.74
CA ASP A 29 7.36 -0.82 0.64
C ASP A 29 7.26 -2.31 0.26
N THR A 30 6.11 -2.95 0.49
CA THR A 30 5.87 -4.35 0.12
C THR A 30 4.39 -4.64 -0.09
N MET A 31 4.09 -5.53 -1.04
CA MET A 31 2.76 -6.08 -1.25
C MET A 31 2.67 -7.56 -0.84
N GLU A 32 3.71 -8.13 -0.22
CA GLU A 32 3.78 -9.57 0.09
C GLU A 32 2.64 -10.07 0.98
N GLY A 33 2.06 -9.20 1.83
CA GLY A 33 0.93 -9.55 2.69
C GLY A 33 -0.43 -9.52 1.99
N VAL A 34 -0.54 -8.84 0.84
CA VAL A 34 -1.81 -8.64 0.10
C VAL A 34 -2.48 -9.95 -0.31
N PRO A 35 -1.78 -10.97 -0.84
CA PRO A 35 -2.42 -12.20 -1.31
C PRO A 35 -3.10 -12.97 -0.18
N VAL A 36 -2.43 -13.05 0.97
CA VAL A 36 -2.96 -13.69 2.19
C VAL A 36 -4.14 -12.89 2.72
N ALA A 37 -4.02 -11.56 2.77
CA ALA A 37 -5.10 -10.69 3.22
C ALA A 37 -6.34 -10.77 2.32
N LEU A 38 -6.18 -10.85 1.00
CA LEU A 38 -7.29 -11.01 0.05
C LEU A 38 -8.08 -12.29 0.34
N LYS A 39 -7.37 -13.40 0.59
CA LYS A 39 -7.98 -14.69 0.92
C LYS A 39 -8.78 -14.61 2.22
N VAL A 40 -8.18 -14.09 3.29
CA VAL A 40 -8.84 -13.97 4.60
C VAL A 40 -10.02 -13.01 4.54
N ALA A 41 -9.88 -11.87 3.86
CA ALA A 41 -10.95 -10.90 3.70
C ALA A 41 -12.17 -11.51 3.00
N ARG A 42 -11.94 -12.35 1.98
CA ARG A 42 -13.01 -13.11 1.31
C ARG A 42 -13.75 -14.05 2.26
N GLU A 43 -13.03 -14.81 3.08
CA GLU A 43 -13.62 -15.71 4.08
C GLU A 43 -14.47 -14.95 5.11
N LEU A 44 -14.09 -13.71 5.41
CA LEU A 44 -14.78 -12.83 6.35
C LEU A 44 -15.87 -11.96 5.71
N GLY A 45 -16.07 -12.02 4.39
CA GLY A 45 -17.00 -11.14 3.68
C GLY A 45 -16.62 -9.66 3.71
N ILE A 46 -15.33 -9.37 3.89
CA ILE A 46 -14.76 -8.02 3.87
C ILE A 46 -14.24 -7.74 2.47
N ARG A 47 -14.59 -6.59 1.91
CA ARG A 47 -13.97 -6.12 0.66
C ARG A 47 -12.57 -5.61 0.97
N LEU A 48 -11.54 -6.27 0.47
CA LEU A 48 -10.17 -5.78 0.56
C LEU A 48 -9.78 -5.04 -0.72
N ILE A 49 -9.24 -3.84 -0.58
CA ILE A 49 -8.59 -3.07 -1.64
C ILE A 49 -7.08 -3.27 -1.48
N PRO A 50 -6.40 -3.91 -2.44
CA PRO A 50 -4.95 -4.04 -2.44
C PRO A 50 -4.27 -2.68 -2.40
N GLY A 51 -3.23 -2.56 -1.59
CA GLY A 51 -2.40 -1.37 -1.59
C GLY A 51 -1.02 -1.59 -1.00
N VAL A 52 -0.24 -0.52 -1.05
CA VAL A 52 1.11 -0.43 -0.49
C VAL A 52 1.34 0.99 -0.05
N GLU A 53 2.10 1.18 1.03
CA GLU A 53 2.59 2.48 1.42
C GLU A 53 4.04 2.63 0.97
N ILE A 54 4.27 3.50 -0.01
CA ILE A 54 5.57 3.69 -0.63
C ILE A 54 6.30 4.85 0.04
N SER A 55 7.50 4.56 0.53
CA SER A 55 8.39 5.54 1.12
C SER A 55 9.06 6.37 0.03
N ALA A 56 8.94 7.68 0.19
CA ALA A 56 9.49 8.67 -0.70
C ALA A 56 10.22 9.75 0.09
N LYS A 57 10.97 10.57 -0.65
CA LYS A 57 11.64 11.73 -0.08
C LYS A 57 11.19 13.01 -0.76
N PHE A 58 11.24 14.08 0.02
CA PHE A 58 11.08 15.42 -0.49
C PHE A 58 12.21 16.32 0.01
N ALA A 59 12.97 16.86 -0.95
CA ALA A 59 13.94 17.90 -0.68
C ALA A 59 13.25 19.26 -0.82
N SER A 60 13.08 19.96 0.30
CA SER A 60 12.62 21.35 0.29
C SER A 60 13.71 22.23 -0.31
N SER A 61 13.38 23.01 -1.33
CA SER A 61 14.29 23.96 -2.00
C SER A 61 14.55 25.23 -1.18
N SER A 62 13.98 25.35 0.01
CA SER A 62 14.17 26.52 0.87
C SER A 62 15.61 26.58 1.40
N GLN A 63 16.32 27.68 1.09
CA GLN A 63 17.72 27.90 1.46
C GLN A 63 17.99 27.85 2.98
N GLN A 64 16.95 27.95 3.81
CA GLN A 64 17.03 27.87 5.27
C GLN A 64 17.09 26.43 5.81
N GLN A 65 16.81 25.40 5.00
CA GLN A 65 16.82 23.99 5.41
C GLN A 65 17.73 23.13 4.52
N ARG A 66 18.97 23.58 4.27
CA ARG A 66 19.98 22.76 3.60
C ARG A 66 20.25 21.49 4.40
N GLY A 67 19.73 20.34 3.94
CA GLY A 67 20.10 19.02 4.44
C GLY A 67 19.01 18.25 5.20
N GLU A 68 17.78 18.77 5.30
CA GLU A 68 16.64 18.02 5.86
C GLU A 68 15.75 17.49 4.74
N GLU A 69 15.66 16.17 4.60
CA GLU A 69 14.73 15.49 3.69
C GLU A 69 13.51 15.04 4.49
N ASP A 70 12.31 15.49 4.10
CA ASP A 70 11.08 14.99 4.69
C ASP A 70 10.81 13.58 4.17
N ASN A 71 10.49 12.67 5.10
CA ASN A 71 10.07 11.31 4.75
C ASN A 71 8.59 11.40 4.42
N VAL A 72 8.29 11.23 3.14
CA VAL A 72 6.95 11.32 2.59
C VAL A 72 6.46 9.92 2.33
N HIS A 73 5.21 9.62 2.64
CA HIS A 73 4.61 8.35 2.30
C HIS A 73 3.45 8.55 1.34
N ILE A 74 3.47 7.79 0.25
CA ILE A 74 2.41 7.79 -0.76
C ILE A 74 1.74 6.42 -0.74
N LEU A 75 0.45 6.39 -0.47
CA LEU A 75 -0.37 5.19 -0.56
C LEU A 75 -0.73 4.95 -2.02
N ALA A 76 -0.54 3.72 -2.46
CA ALA A 76 -1.00 3.24 -3.75
C ALA A 76 -2.14 2.25 -3.53
N TYR A 77 -3.27 2.45 -4.22
CA TYR A 77 -4.41 1.52 -4.19
C TYR A 77 -4.69 0.94 -5.57
N PHE A 78 -4.76 -0.38 -5.66
CA PHE A 78 -4.96 -1.11 -6.91
C PHE A 78 -6.31 -1.83 -6.94
N SER A 79 -6.69 -2.29 -8.12
CA SER A 79 -7.80 -3.24 -8.26
C SER A 79 -7.48 -4.55 -7.55
N CYS A 80 -8.47 -5.43 -7.38
CA CYS A 80 -8.24 -6.77 -6.80
C CYS A 80 -7.27 -7.63 -7.63
N CYS A 81 -7.03 -7.29 -8.90
CA CYS A 81 -6.06 -7.97 -9.77
C CYS A 81 -4.62 -7.50 -9.56
N GLY A 82 -4.41 -6.44 -8.75
CA GLY A 82 -3.10 -5.85 -8.52
C GLY A 82 -2.69 -4.81 -9.57
N PRO A 83 -1.39 -4.44 -9.59
CA PRO A 83 -0.83 -3.47 -10.54
C PRO A 83 -0.74 -4.05 -11.97
N ALA A 84 -0.82 -3.18 -12.98
CA ALA A 84 -0.66 -3.54 -14.39
C ALA A 84 0.79 -3.86 -14.80
N HIS A 85 1.76 -3.36 -14.04
CA HIS A 85 3.20 -3.59 -14.23
C HIS A 85 3.84 -3.97 -12.88
N PRO A 86 3.54 -5.17 -12.35
CA PRO A 86 4.01 -5.60 -11.04
C PRO A 86 5.53 -5.58 -10.90
N GLU A 87 6.26 -5.87 -11.97
CA GLU A 87 7.72 -5.85 -12.02
C GLU A 87 8.31 -4.45 -11.86
N GLU A 88 7.69 -3.42 -12.45
CA GLU A 88 8.15 -2.03 -12.30
C GLU A 88 7.93 -1.54 -10.87
N LEU A 89 6.75 -1.85 -10.31
CA LEU A 89 6.44 -1.54 -8.91
C LEU A 89 7.44 -2.24 -7.98
N GLU A 90 7.60 -3.55 -8.12
CA GLU A 90 8.48 -4.33 -7.23
C GLU A 90 9.95 -3.94 -7.37
N ALA A 91 10.42 -3.54 -8.55
CA ALA A 91 11.77 -2.99 -8.72
C ALA A 91 11.97 -1.69 -7.89
N CYS A 92 10.94 -0.85 -7.78
CA CYS A 92 10.99 0.33 -6.93
C CYS A 92 10.96 -0.05 -5.44
N LEU A 93 10.02 -0.91 -5.05
CA LEU A 93 9.83 -1.34 -3.66
C LEU A 93 11.07 -2.07 -3.12
N SER A 94 11.62 -3.03 -3.87
CA SER A 94 12.85 -3.75 -3.51
C SER A 94 14.04 -2.82 -3.31
N LYS A 95 14.24 -1.84 -4.20
CA LYS A 95 15.30 -0.83 -4.06
C LYS A 95 15.18 -0.02 -2.77
N ILE A 96 13.97 0.34 -2.36
CA ILE A 96 13.72 1.02 -1.09
C ILE A 96 14.07 0.09 0.08
N ARG A 97 13.61 -1.16 0.05
CA ARG A 97 13.90 -2.16 1.10
C ARG A 97 15.40 -2.43 1.23
N GLU A 98 16.11 -2.64 0.13
CA GLU A 98 17.57 -2.79 0.09
C GLU A 98 18.29 -1.55 0.66
N GLY A 99 17.82 -0.36 0.29
CA GLY A 99 18.28 0.91 0.84
C GLY A 99 18.10 0.99 2.35
N ARG A 100 16.98 0.51 2.89
CA ARG A 100 16.73 0.43 4.35
C ARG A 100 17.74 -0.49 5.04
N TYR A 101 18.04 -1.66 4.48
CA TYR A 101 19.07 -2.55 5.02
C TYR A 101 20.47 -1.91 5.00
N ALA A 102 20.86 -1.31 3.87
CA ALA A 102 22.14 -0.63 3.73
C ALA A 102 22.27 0.54 4.72
N ARG A 103 21.20 1.34 4.84
CA ARG A 103 21.10 2.45 5.80
C ARG A 103 21.28 1.95 7.23
N ALA A 104 20.50 0.95 7.66
CA ALA A 104 20.57 0.42 9.01
C ALA A 104 21.96 -0.15 9.35
N LYS A 105 22.60 -0.89 8.42
CA LYS A 105 23.98 -1.36 8.58
C LYS A 105 24.97 -0.21 8.74
N GLY A 106 24.84 0.83 7.91
CA GLY A 106 25.68 2.03 8.01
C GLY A 106 25.49 2.76 9.34
N MET A 107 24.26 2.87 9.83
CA MET A 107 23.96 3.46 11.15
C MET A 107 24.63 2.65 12.27
N VAL A 108 24.52 1.32 12.26
CA VAL A 108 25.17 0.44 13.24
C VAL A 108 26.70 0.61 13.23
N GLN A 109 27.31 0.71 12.05
CA GLN A 109 28.75 0.95 11.91
C GLN A 109 29.16 2.32 12.50
N LYS A 110 28.40 3.37 12.21
CA LYS A 110 28.65 4.71 12.79
C LYS A 110 28.49 4.71 14.31
N LEU A 111 27.47 4.04 14.83
CA LEU A 111 27.26 3.91 16.28
C LEU A 111 28.42 3.16 16.95
N LYS A 112 28.96 2.10 16.32
CA LYS A 112 30.17 1.42 16.79
C LYS A 112 31.37 2.36 16.86
N ALA A 113 31.58 3.19 15.84
CA ALA A 113 32.65 4.19 15.82
C ALA A 113 32.48 5.28 16.90
N LEU A 114 31.25 5.52 17.36
CA LEU A 114 30.92 6.42 18.46
C LEU A 114 30.99 5.75 19.84
N ASN A 115 31.57 4.55 19.95
CA ASN A 115 31.60 3.74 21.18
C ASN A 115 30.21 3.37 21.73
N LYS A 116 29.22 3.22 20.83
CA LYS A 116 27.85 2.79 21.13
C LYS A 116 27.47 1.55 20.30
N PRO A 117 28.18 0.42 20.46
CA PRO A 117 27.96 -0.75 19.62
C PRO A 117 26.56 -1.32 19.82
N VAL A 118 25.88 -1.56 18.70
CA VAL A 118 24.59 -2.26 18.62
C VAL A 118 24.80 -3.50 17.76
N LYS A 119 24.25 -4.64 18.17
CA LYS A 119 24.32 -5.88 17.38
C LYS A 119 23.39 -5.77 16.19
N TRP A 120 23.86 -6.22 15.03
CA TRP A 120 23.04 -6.22 13.81
C TRP A 120 21.84 -7.15 13.96
N GLU A 121 22.05 -8.28 14.61
CA GLU A 121 21.04 -9.31 14.89
C GLU A 121 19.90 -8.72 15.72
N SER A 122 20.21 -7.94 16.77
CA SER A 122 19.19 -7.27 17.58
C SER A 122 18.33 -6.29 16.77
N VAL A 123 18.91 -5.59 15.79
CA VAL A 123 18.13 -4.70 14.91
C VAL A 123 17.17 -5.50 14.03
N LEU A 124 17.59 -6.67 13.54
CA LEU A 124 16.74 -7.55 12.75
C LEU A 124 15.65 -8.21 13.59
N ASP A 125 15.98 -8.69 14.79
CA ASP A 125 15.02 -9.30 15.72
C ASP A 125 13.92 -8.31 16.10
N ILE A 126 14.29 -7.04 16.34
CA ILE A 126 13.32 -5.96 16.62
C ILE A 126 12.46 -5.65 15.39
N ALA A 127 13.05 -5.67 14.18
CA ALA A 127 12.30 -5.40 12.96
C ALA A 127 11.27 -6.49 12.66
N GLY A 128 11.61 -7.74 12.97
CA GLY A 128 10.83 -8.92 12.63
C GLY A 128 11.30 -9.59 11.34
N GLU A 129 10.95 -10.86 11.19
CA GLU A 129 11.32 -11.67 10.05
C GLU A 129 10.75 -11.09 8.74
N GLY A 130 11.59 -10.95 7.72
CA GLY A 130 11.21 -10.38 6.41
C GLY A 130 11.01 -8.86 6.38
N VAL A 131 11.12 -8.17 7.52
CA VAL A 131 10.86 -6.72 7.60
C VAL A 131 12.15 -5.91 7.39
N ALA A 132 12.12 -4.98 6.43
CA ALA A 132 13.24 -4.08 6.19
C ALA A 132 13.42 -3.08 7.36
N PRO A 133 14.61 -3.00 7.98
CA PRO A 133 14.79 -2.23 9.21
C PRO A 133 14.68 -0.71 8.99
N CYS A 134 13.93 -0.04 9.84
CA CYS A 134 13.80 1.42 9.85
C CYS A 134 14.60 2.05 11.00
N ARG A 135 14.73 3.39 10.98
CA ARG A 135 15.45 4.13 12.05
C ARG A 135 14.90 3.85 13.46
N PRO A 136 13.58 3.75 13.68
CA PRO A 136 13.03 3.30 14.96
C PRO A 136 13.55 1.95 15.45
N HIS A 137 13.80 0.96 14.59
CA HIS A 137 14.36 -0.32 15.01
C HIS A 137 15.80 -0.16 15.54
N VAL A 138 16.62 0.66 14.87
CA VAL A 138 17.97 1.00 15.36
C VAL A 138 17.91 1.79 16.68
N ALA A 139 16.95 2.71 16.81
CA ALA A 139 16.73 3.48 18.03
C ALA A 139 16.37 2.57 19.22
N ARG A 140 15.47 1.60 19.00
CA ARG A 140 15.10 0.62 20.00
C ARG A 140 16.27 -0.30 20.37
N ALA A 141 17.05 -0.73 19.39
CA ALA A 141 18.26 -1.52 19.63
C ALA A 141 19.30 -0.74 20.46
N LEU A 142 19.40 0.58 20.30
CA LEU A 142 20.22 1.44 21.15
C LEU A 142 19.73 1.51 22.60
N VAL A 143 18.41 1.55 22.79
CA VAL A 143 17.77 1.52 24.12
C VAL A 143 18.03 0.17 24.78
N GLU A 144 17.76 -0.94 24.09
CA GLU A 144 17.94 -2.29 24.60
C GLU A 144 19.41 -2.62 24.91
N ALA A 145 20.35 -2.02 24.17
CA ALA A 145 21.79 -2.11 24.45
C ALA A 145 22.25 -1.20 25.62
N GLY A 146 21.37 -0.41 26.24
CA GLY A 146 21.67 0.46 27.38
C GLY A 146 22.45 1.73 27.03
N HIS A 147 22.50 2.13 25.75
CA HIS A 147 23.27 3.30 25.30
C HIS A 147 22.53 4.63 25.48
N VAL A 148 21.21 4.57 25.58
CA VAL A 148 20.25 5.68 25.78
C VAL A 148 19.03 5.15 26.54
N TYR A 149 18.26 6.03 27.17
CA TYR A 149 17.10 5.66 27.99
C TYR A 149 15.79 5.61 27.19
N THR A 150 15.68 6.37 26.10
CA THR A 150 14.46 6.46 25.30
C THR A 150 14.74 6.51 23.81
N ILE A 151 13.74 6.14 23.00
CA ILE A 151 13.78 6.27 21.53
C ILE A 151 13.99 7.75 21.14
N GLY A 152 13.30 8.69 21.81
CA GLY A 152 13.45 10.12 21.56
C GLY A 152 14.87 10.63 21.82
N GLU A 153 15.54 10.12 22.87
CA GLU A 153 16.96 10.40 23.13
C GLU A 153 17.86 9.86 22.00
N ALA A 154 17.59 8.64 21.51
CA ALA A 154 18.33 8.04 20.40
C ALA A 154 18.30 8.93 19.14
N PHE A 155 17.11 9.40 18.76
CA PHE A 155 16.95 10.33 17.63
C PHE A 155 17.66 11.65 17.89
N THR A 156 17.41 12.26 19.05
CA THR A 156 17.97 13.58 19.38
C THR A 156 19.51 13.57 19.35
N LYS A 157 20.14 12.53 19.91
CA LYS A 157 21.61 12.46 20.02
C LYS A 157 22.30 11.91 18.78
N TYR A 158 21.70 10.92 18.10
CA TYR A 158 22.43 10.13 17.10
C TYR A 158 21.73 10.01 15.74
N LEU A 159 20.41 9.78 15.73
CA LEU A 159 19.71 9.25 14.53
C LEU A 159 18.87 10.28 13.77
N ARG A 160 18.72 11.51 14.29
CA ARG A 160 18.06 12.62 13.57
C ARG A 160 18.73 12.88 12.22
N ASP A 161 18.04 13.59 11.33
CA ASP A 161 18.61 13.99 10.05
C ASP A 161 19.90 14.78 10.27
N SER A 162 20.93 14.46 9.46
CA SER A 162 22.29 14.98 9.64
C SER A 162 22.94 14.70 11.02
N GLY A 163 22.38 13.78 11.80
CA GLY A 163 22.92 13.35 13.08
C GLY A 163 24.21 12.51 12.96
N PRO A 164 24.97 12.32 14.06
CA PRO A 164 26.26 11.62 14.04
C PRO A 164 26.23 10.21 13.44
N ALA A 165 25.15 9.47 13.66
CA ALA A 165 24.96 8.12 13.14
C ALA A 165 23.99 8.06 11.95
N TYR A 166 23.49 9.21 11.48
CA TYR A 166 22.55 9.28 10.37
C TYR A 166 23.18 8.78 9.07
N VAL A 167 22.41 8.02 8.30
CA VAL A 167 22.74 7.60 6.94
C VAL A 167 21.52 7.90 6.09
N ALA A 168 21.70 8.58 4.97
CA ALA A 168 20.62 8.88 4.03
C ALA A 168 20.07 7.57 3.43
N GLY A 169 18.77 7.53 3.15
CA GLY A 169 18.16 6.38 2.48
C GLY A 169 18.23 6.49 0.95
N ALA A 170 17.65 5.50 0.29
CA ALA A 170 17.62 5.38 -1.17
C ALA A 170 16.22 5.66 -1.76
N GLU A 171 15.35 6.31 -0.99
CA GLU A 171 13.98 6.62 -1.38
C GLU A 171 13.94 7.52 -2.64
N GLN A 172 12.94 7.30 -3.48
CA GLN A 172 12.72 8.09 -4.70
C GLN A 172 12.05 9.43 -4.39
N PRO A 173 12.20 10.46 -5.24
CA PRO A 173 11.41 11.68 -5.13
C PRO A 173 9.91 11.36 -5.13
N ALA A 174 9.14 12.02 -4.26
CA ALA A 174 7.72 11.72 -4.09
C ALA A 174 6.89 11.87 -5.39
N GLU A 175 7.26 12.79 -6.28
CA GLU A 175 6.62 12.94 -7.58
C GLU A 175 6.87 11.76 -8.52
N GLU A 176 8.06 11.15 -8.46
CA GLU A 176 8.35 9.94 -9.23
C GLU A 176 7.55 8.76 -8.72
N VAL A 177 7.33 8.68 -7.41
CA VAL A 177 6.47 7.67 -6.79
C VAL A 177 5.02 7.84 -7.25
N VAL A 178 4.48 9.06 -7.25
CA VAL A 178 3.13 9.33 -7.80
C VAL A 178 3.03 8.90 -9.26
N ARG A 179 3.99 9.28 -10.10
CA ARG A 179 4.02 8.87 -11.52
C ARG A 179 4.12 7.36 -11.69
N LEU A 180 4.91 6.67 -10.86
CA LEU A 180 5.02 5.21 -10.87
C LEU A 180 3.69 4.54 -10.53
N ILE A 181 2.99 5.03 -9.51
CA ILE A 181 1.68 4.50 -9.11
C ILE A 181 0.70 4.58 -10.27
N HIS A 182 0.66 5.71 -10.98
CA HIS A 182 -0.21 5.86 -12.16
C HIS A 182 0.19 4.95 -13.31
N ARG A 183 1.48 4.85 -13.64
CA ARG A 183 1.95 3.92 -14.69
C ARG A 183 1.60 2.47 -14.36
N THR A 184 1.63 2.10 -13.08
CA THR A 184 1.30 0.75 -12.61
C THR A 184 -0.20 0.54 -12.37
N GLY A 185 -1.07 1.51 -12.70
CA GLY A 185 -2.52 1.36 -12.65
C GLY A 185 -3.15 1.53 -11.26
N GLY A 186 -2.46 2.25 -10.36
CA GLY A 186 -2.94 2.54 -9.02
C GLY A 186 -3.42 3.98 -8.84
N LEU A 187 -4.17 4.20 -7.75
CA LEU A 187 -4.56 5.52 -7.25
C LEU A 187 -3.55 6.01 -6.21
N ALA A 188 -3.04 7.24 -6.35
CA ALA A 188 -1.99 7.81 -5.51
C ALA A 188 -2.55 8.77 -4.46
N ILE A 189 -2.32 8.47 -3.18
CA ILE A 189 -2.83 9.25 -2.03
C ILE A 189 -1.67 9.66 -1.11
N LEU A 190 -1.59 10.93 -0.74
CA LEU A 190 -0.61 11.39 0.27
C LEU A 190 -1.03 10.93 1.67
N ALA A 191 -0.19 10.15 2.32
CA ALA A 191 -0.45 9.63 3.66
C ALA A 191 -0.06 10.63 4.75
N HIS A 192 -0.85 10.66 5.82
CA HIS A 192 -0.63 11.40 7.07
C HIS A 192 0.16 12.72 6.94
N PRO A 193 -0.32 13.69 6.14
CA PRO A 193 0.45 14.90 5.83
C PRO A 193 0.82 15.75 7.06
N TRP A 194 0.15 15.53 8.20
CA TRP A 194 0.48 16.12 9.50
C TRP A 194 1.81 15.66 10.10
N SER A 195 2.42 14.60 9.59
CA SER A 195 3.77 14.18 10.00
C SER A 195 4.88 15.00 9.32
N LEU A 196 4.54 15.82 8.33
CA LEU A 196 5.48 16.59 7.53
C LEU A 196 5.79 17.93 8.19
N LYS A 197 7.05 18.38 8.07
CA LYS A 197 7.48 19.68 8.63
C LYS A 197 6.91 20.85 7.84
N ASN A 198 6.94 20.76 6.50
CA ASN A 198 6.43 21.81 5.62
C ASN A 198 5.61 21.20 4.45
N PRO A 199 4.33 20.87 4.68
CA PRO A 199 3.51 20.12 3.74
C PRO A 199 3.10 20.91 2.49
N SER A 200 2.93 22.24 2.56
CA SER A 200 2.29 23.00 1.46
C SER A 200 3.07 22.94 0.14
N PRO A 201 4.40 23.21 0.09
CA PRO A 201 5.15 23.14 -1.16
C PRO A 201 5.23 21.71 -1.73
N LEU A 202 5.23 20.70 -0.86
CA LEU A 202 5.16 19.30 -1.28
C LEU A 202 3.81 19.01 -1.93
N ILE A 203 2.71 19.37 -1.27
CA ILE A 203 1.35 19.10 -1.75
C ILE A 203 1.14 19.71 -3.14
N ASP A 204 1.60 20.94 -3.37
CA ASP A 204 1.47 21.58 -4.68
C ASP A 204 2.26 20.85 -5.76
N ARG A 205 3.51 20.45 -5.48
CA ARG A 205 4.32 19.64 -6.42
C ARG A 205 3.73 18.26 -6.67
N LEU A 206 3.11 17.64 -5.65
CA LEU A 206 2.44 16.36 -5.82
C LEU A 206 1.16 16.49 -6.65
N LYS A 207 0.38 17.58 -6.48
CA LYS A 207 -0.76 17.89 -7.36
C LYS A 207 -0.31 18.01 -8.81
N ASP A 208 0.78 18.74 -9.07
CA ASP A 208 1.36 18.86 -10.41
C ASP A 208 1.84 17.51 -10.98
N ALA A 209 2.28 16.60 -10.11
CA ALA A 209 2.70 15.25 -10.48
C ALA A 209 1.52 14.27 -10.70
N GLY A 210 0.29 14.67 -10.41
CA GLY A 210 -0.92 13.85 -10.59
C GLY A 210 -1.48 13.23 -9.31
N LEU A 211 -1.15 13.73 -8.11
CA LEU A 211 -1.73 13.18 -6.87
C LEU A 211 -3.27 13.17 -6.92
N ASP A 212 -3.90 12.05 -6.57
CA ASP A 212 -5.36 11.89 -6.64
C ASP A 212 -6.06 12.31 -5.34
N GLY A 213 -5.36 12.19 -4.21
CA GLY A 213 -5.95 12.40 -2.89
C GLY A 213 -4.93 12.59 -1.77
N MET A 214 -5.45 12.89 -0.58
CA MET A 214 -4.67 12.87 0.65
C MET A 214 -5.51 12.41 1.84
N GLU A 215 -4.84 11.91 2.87
CA GLU A 215 -5.47 11.65 4.14
C GLU A 215 -5.83 12.96 4.85
N VAL A 216 -7.09 13.04 5.27
CA VAL A 216 -7.68 14.19 5.99
C VAL A 216 -8.48 13.72 7.21
N TYR A 217 -8.99 12.49 7.20
CA TYR A 217 -9.70 11.92 8.34
C TYR A 217 -8.73 11.19 9.29
N ARG A 218 -8.79 11.53 10.57
CA ARG A 218 -8.01 10.98 11.68
C ARG A 218 -8.92 10.50 12.80
N SER A 219 -8.35 9.87 13.84
CA SER A 219 -9.11 9.36 14.99
C SER A 219 -9.78 10.47 15.79
N CYS A 220 -9.18 11.66 15.78
CA CYS A 220 -9.77 12.89 16.31
C CYS A 220 -10.79 13.57 15.38
N GLY A 221 -11.11 12.97 14.22
CA GLY A 221 -12.04 13.48 13.24
C GLY A 221 -11.38 14.11 12.01
N LYS A 222 -12.12 15.01 11.35
CA LYS A 222 -11.70 15.73 10.15
C LYS A 222 -11.09 17.06 10.56
N ASP A 223 -9.83 17.29 10.23
CA ASP A 223 -9.13 18.54 10.55
C ASP A 223 -9.29 19.56 9.39
N PRO A 224 -9.96 20.70 9.61
CA PRO A 224 -10.27 21.69 8.58
C PRO A 224 -9.04 22.18 7.81
N ALA A 225 -7.87 22.29 8.45
CA ALA A 225 -6.67 22.78 7.77
C ALA A 225 -6.25 21.86 6.61
N TRP A 226 -6.37 20.53 6.80
CA TRP A 226 -6.05 19.56 5.75
C TRP A 226 -7.13 19.46 4.67
N VAL A 227 -8.38 19.79 5.01
CA VAL A 227 -9.48 19.89 4.04
C VAL A 227 -9.20 21.01 3.04
N ASP A 228 -8.79 22.16 3.55
CA ASP A 228 -8.49 23.34 2.74
C ASP A 228 -7.24 23.09 1.87
N CYS A 229 -6.18 22.50 2.45
CA CYS A 229 -4.98 22.08 1.70
C CYS A 229 -5.29 21.07 0.59
N ALA A 230 -6.19 20.11 0.84
CA ALA A 230 -6.60 19.12 -0.15
C ALA A 230 -7.26 19.78 -1.37
N GLY A 231 -8.09 20.81 -1.18
CA GLY A 231 -8.82 21.45 -2.26
C GLY A 231 -9.71 20.43 -3.00
N ASN A 232 -9.44 20.20 -4.29
CA ASN A 232 -10.21 19.24 -5.12
C ASN A 232 -9.75 17.79 -5.01
N LEU A 233 -8.66 17.52 -4.29
CA LEU A 233 -8.18 16.16 -4.06
C LEU A 233 -9.19 15.33 -3.27
N LEU A 234 -9.15 14.01 -3.50
CA LEU A 234 -9.88 13.05 -2.67
C LEU A 234 -9.46 13.19 -1.21
N LYS A 235 -10.44 13.13 -0.32
CA LYS A 235 -10.24 13.26 1.12
C LYS A 235 -10.54 11.90 1.73
N VAL A 236 -9.49 11.16 2.06
CA VAL A 236 -9.59 9.81 2.62
C VAL A 236 -9.03 9.77 4.04
N GLY A 237 -9.01 8.61 4.66
CA GLY A 237 -8.35 8.46 5.95
C GLY A 237 -8.32 7.02 6.43
N GLY A 238 -7.48 6.83 7.44
CA GLY A 238 -6.97 5.53 7.83
C GLY A 238 -6.55 5.47 9.28
N SER A 239 -6.71 4.29 9.89
CA SER A 239 -6.29 4.07 11.28
C SER A 239 -4.78 4.12 11.44
N ASP A 240 -4.03 3.85 10.37
CA ASP A 240 -2.57 3.69 10.46
C ASP A 240 -2.17 2.67 11.52
N TYR A 241 -2.86 1.52 11.49
CA TYR A 241 -2.76 0.50 12.53
C TYR A 241 -1.54 -0.40 12.31
N HIS A 242 -0.76 -0.60 13.37
CA HIS A 242 0.52 -1.30 13.43
C HIS A 242 0.57 -2.43 14.49
N ALA A 243 -0.49 -2.64 15.26
CA ALA A 243 -0.56 -3.63 16.34
C ALA A 243 0.56 -3.49 17.38
N THR A 244 0.97 -2.26 17.69
CA THR A 244 2.02 -1.98 18.67
C THR A 244 1.55 -2.18 20.11
N GLY A 245 0.23 -2.10 20.34
CA GLY A 245 -0.37 -2.12 21.67
C GLY A 245 -0.18 -0.80 22.43
N ALA A 246 0.24 0.27 21.74
CA ALA A 246 0.34 1.61 22.32
C ALA A 246 -1.05 2.19 22.59
N VAL A 247 -1.21 2.90 23.70
CA VAL A 247 -2.49 3.48 24.13
C VAL A 247 -3.02 4.53 23.14
N GLU A 248 -2.11 5.21 22.42
CA GLU A 248 -2.46 6.25 21.44
C GLU A 248 -2.65 5.69 20.01
N GLU A 249 -2.44 4.38 19.82
CA GLU A 249 -2.66 3.73 18.54
C GLU A 249 -4.15 3.68 18.21
N THR A 250 -4.50 4.03 16.98
CA THR A 250 -5.89 3.96 16.54
C THR A 250 -6.18 2.53 16.07
N ASP A 251 -7.13 1.86 16.71
CA ASP A 251 -7.56 0.51 16.35
C ASP A 251 -8.04 0.40 14.89
N LEU A 252 -8.07 -0.83 14.38
CA LEU A 252 -8.69 -1.14 13.09
C LEU A 252 -10.14 -0.64 13.04
N GLY A 253 -10.45 0.11 11.98
CA GLY A 253 -11.75 0.78 11.88
C GLY A 253 -11.94 1.90 12.90
N GLY A 254 -10.91 2.37 13.61
CA GLY A 254 -11.03 3.51 14.53
C GLY A 254 -11.43 4.81 13.81
N ILE A 255 -11.17 4.90 12.50
CA ILE A 255 -11.54 6.04 11.66
C ILE A 255 -12.91 5.83 11.02
N ASN A 256 -13.78 6.82 11.16
CA ASN A 256 -15.05 6.84 10.47
C ASN A 256 -14.93 7.62 9.15
N LEU A 257 -14.69 6.92 8.04
CA LEU A 257 -14.73 7.52 6.71
C LEU A 257 -16.19 7.63 6.24
N PRO A 258 -16.70 8.85 5.94
CA PRO A 258 -18.08 9.00 5.48
C PRO A 258 -18.33 8.21 4.18
N SER A 259 -19.51 7.61 4.04
CA SER A 259 -19.85 6.82 2.85
C SER A 259 -19.71 7.61 1.54
N GLY A 260 -19.98 8.92 1.56
CA GLY A 260 -19.76 9.79 0.41
C GLY A 260 -18.29 9.95 0.01
N ALA A 261 -17.36 9.94 0.97
CA ALA A 261 -15.93 9.96 0.68
C ALA A 261 -15.47 8.62 0.08
N MET A 262 -16.01 7.50 0.56
CA MET A 262 -15.76 6.19 -0.04
C MET A 262 -16.33 6.08 -1.47
N LEU A 263 -17.53 6.61 -1.70
CA LEU A 263 -18.12 6.64 -3.04
C LEU A 263 -17.23 7.46 -4.00
N GLN A 264 -16.79 8.65 -3.58
CA GLN A 264 -15.87 9.47 -4.38
C GLN A 264 -14.57 8.73 -4.68
N PHE A 265 -13.99 8.06 -3.68
CA PHE A 265 -12.80 7.24 -3.86
C PHE A 265 -13.03 6.17 -4.95
N LEU A 266 -14.13 5.41 -4.86
CA LEU A 266 -14.44 4.36 -5.84
C LEU A 266 -14.71 4.93 -7.22
N THR A 267 -15.42 6.05 -7.33
CA THR A 267 -15.70 6.72 -8.61
C THR A 267 -14.41 7.19 -9.29
N THR A 268 -13.44 7.71 -8.53
CA THR A 268 -12.15 8.11 -9.09
C THR A 268 -11.26 6.91 -9.41
N ALA A 269 -11.26 5.87 -8.58
CA ALA A 269 -10.42 4.69 -8.75
C ALA A 269 -10.89 3.80 -9.92
N GLN A 270 -12.20 3.69 -10.14
CA GLN A 270 -12.79 2.80 -11.14
C GLN A 270 -12.19 2.95 -12.55
N PRO A 271 -12.13 4.15 -13.19
CA PRO A 271 -11.55 4.26 -14.53
C PRO A 271 -10.05 3.88 -14.57
N ILE A 272 -9.30 4.18 -13.50
CA ILE A 272 -7.87 3.81 -13.39
C ILE A 272 -7.72 2.29 -13.33
N TRP A 273 -8.50 1.65 -12.46
CA TRP A 273 -8.50 0.20 -12.28
C TRP A 273 -8.99 -0.54 -13.52
N LEU A 274 -10.04 -0.05 -14.19
CA LEU A 274 -10.52 -0.63 -15.45
C LEU A 274 -9.47 -0.53 -16.56
N SER A 275 -8.72 0.58 -16.63
CA SER A 275 -7.60 0.71 -17.57
C SER A 275 -6.47 -0.28 -17.25
N ALA A 276 -6.11 -0.41 -15.97
CA ALA A 276 -5.10 -1.37 -15.52
C ALA A 276 -5.50 -2.82 -15.82
N LEU A 277 -6.76 -3.17 -15.58
CA LEU A 277 -7.31 -4.49 -15.89
C LEU A 277 -7.21 -4.85 -17.37
N ARG A 278 -7.44 -3.89 -18.28
CA ARG A 278 -7.25 -4.12 -19.72
C ARG A 278 -5.81 -4.49 -20.04
N VAL A 279 -4.84 -3.73 -19.51
CA VAL A 279 -3.42 -4.01 -19.70
C VAL A 279 -3.04 -5.40 -19.17
N ILE A 280 -3.54 -5.77 -17.97
CA ILE A 280 -3.31 -7.10 -17.38
C ILE A 280 -3.86 -8.20 -18.29
N LEU A 281 -5.07 -8.02 -18.83
CA LEU A 281 -5.71 -9.00 -19.71
C LEU A 281 -4.99 -9.11 -21.07
N GLU A 282 -4.51 -8.00 -21.63
CA GLU A 282 -3.73 -8.00 -22.87
C GLU A 282 -2.38 -8.69 -22.69
N GLN A 283 -1.63 -8.38 -21.62
CA GLN A 283 -0.39 -9.08 -21.28
C GLN A 283 -0.61 -10.57 -21.06
N PHE A 284 -1.73 -10.95 -20.44
CA PHE A 284 -2.11 -12.34 -20.24
C PHE A 284 -2.37 -13.05 -21.57
N ALA A 285 -3.08 -12.42 -22.50
CA ALA A 285 -3.36 -12.98 -23.82
C ALA A 285 -2.10 -13.20 -24.67
N GLU A 286 -1.06 -12.37 -24.46
CA GLU A 286 0.21 -12.44 -25.20
C GLU A 286 1.26 -13.36 -24.54
N SER A 287 1.02 -13.84 -23.31
CA SER A 287 1.99 -14.60 -22.52
C SER A 287 1.98 -16.12 -22.81
N ASP A 288 3.17 -16.73 -22.88
CA ASP A 288 3.33 -18.19 -22.86
C ASP A 288 3.09 -18.76 -21.44
N VAL A 289 2.73 -20.05 -21.35
CA VAL A 289 2.34 -20.71 -20.07
C VAL A 289 3.39 -20.57 -18.96
N GLU A 290 4.67 -20.49 -19.31
CA GLU A 290 5.78 -20.33 -18.36
C GLU A 290 5.94 -18.89 -17.82
N SER A 291 5.58 -17.85 -18.58
CA SER A 291 5.63 -16.46 -18.10
C SER A 291 4.48 -16.10 -17.16
N MET A 292 3.40 -16.90 -17.17
CA MET A 292 2.23 -16.70 -16.30
C MET A 292 2.53 -16.91 -14.81
N ILE A 293 3.57 -17.69 -14.47
CA ILE A 293 4.01 -17.94 -13.09
C ILE A 293 4.68 -16.70 -12.47
N SER A 294 5.20 -15.78 -13.29
CA SER A 294 5.81 -14.53 -12.86
C SER A 294 4.76 -13.48 -12.44
N ILE A 295 3.70 -13.34 -13.25
CA ILE A 295 2.55 -12.48 -12.98
C ILE A 295 1.80 -12.97 -11.72
N SER A 296 1.79 -14.28 -11.49
CA SER A 296 1.21 -14.91 -10.31
C SER A 296 2.04 -14.80 -9.02
N SER A 297 3.15 -14.04 -8.99
CA SER A 297 3.90 -13.83 -7.74
C SER A 297 3.09 -13.07 -6.67
N CYS A 298 2.13 -12.23 -7.09
CA CYS A 298 1.06 -11.68 -6.24
C CYS A 298 -0.04 -12.70 -5.87
N TRP A 299 0.09 -13.96 -6.28
CA TRP A 299 -0.95 -14.99 -6.20
C TRP A 299 -0.39 -16.32 -5.71
N LYS A 300 0.67 -16.28 -4.88
CA LYS A 300 1.26 -17.46 -4.20
C LYS A 300 0.36 -18.02 -3.08
N GLY A 301 -0.91 -18.24 -3.36
CA GLY A 301 -1.71 -19.29 -2.72
C GLY A 301 -1.82 -20.45 -3.69
N ASP A 302 -2.10 -21.67 -3.22
CA ASP A 302 -2.21 -22.91 -4.01
C ASP A 302 -3.18 -22.83 -5.22
N VAL A 303 -2.82 -22.09 -6.26
CA VAL A 303 -3.56 -21.95 -7.50
C VAL A 303 -2.67 -22.49 -8.60
N THR A 304 -2.90 -23.74 -8.97
CA THR A 304 -2.23 -24.37 -10.10
C THR A 304 -2.89 -23.85 -11.40
N ILE A 305 -2.46 -22.68 -11.88
CA ILE A 305 -3.02 -22.07 -13.09
C ILE A 305 -2.69 -22.96 -14.29
N ARG A 306 -3.69 -23.69 -14.83
CA ARG A 306 -3.54 -24.43 -16.11
C ARG A 306 -4.10 -23.59 -17.25
N LYS A 307 -3.56 -23.81 -18.46
CA LYS A 307 -3.83 -23.13 -19.76
C LYS A 307 -5.31 -23.06 -20.22
N THR A 308 -6.27 -23.48 -19.41
CA THR A 308 -7.68 -23.30 -19.71
C THR A 308 -8.13 -21.98 -19.12
N ASP A 309 -8.54 -21.05 -20.00
CA ASP A 309 -8.96 -19.65 -19.77
C ASP A 309 -10.10 -19.45 -18.74
N ARG A 310 -10.49 -20.50 -18.02
CA ARG A 310 -11.57 -20.58 -17.05
C ARG A 310 -11.17 -20.10 -15.65
N GLU A 311 -9.95 -20.36 -15.19
CA GLU A 311 -9.61 -20.17 -13.76
C GLU A 311 -9.48 -18.70 -13.36
N LEU A 312 -8.89 -17.82 -14.17
CA LEU A 312 -8.69 -16.41 -13.81
C LEU A 312 -9.99 -15.62 -13.68
N ILE A 313 -10.90 -15.73 -14.65
CA ILE A 313 -12.20 -15.03 -14.61
C ILE A 313 -13.05 -15.56 -13.44
N LEU A 314 -13.01 -16.87 -13.17
CA LEU A 314 -13.73 -17.50 -12.06
C LEU A 314 -13.14 -17.15 -10.68
N ILE A 315 -11.83 -17.00 -10.56
CA ILE A 315 -11.16 -16.61 -9.31
C ILE A 315 -11.40 -15.13 -9.01
N LEU A 316 -11.40 -14.28 -10.04
CA LEU A 316 -11.52 -12.82 -9.91
C LEU A 316 -12.97 -12.34 -9.75
N SER A 317 -13.94 -13.01 -10.38
CA SER A 317 -15.35 -12.57 -10.40
C SER A 317 -15.93 -12.23 -9.00
N PRO A 318 -15.67 -12.99 -7.92
CA PRO A 318 -16.17 -12.66 -6.58
C PRO A 318 -15.52 -11.41 -5.95
N LEU A 319 -14.34 -11.01 -6.42
CA LEU A 319 -13.53 -9.91 -5.87
C LEU A 319 -13.71 -8.58 -6.63
N LEU A 320 -14.16 -8.68 -7.87
CA LEU A 320 -14.40 -7.56 -8.77
C LEU A 320 -15.71 -6.85 -8.43
N MET A 321 -15.76 -5.54 -8.68
CA MET A 321 -17.01 -4.78 -8.80
C MET A 321 -17.84 -5.28 -9.98
N GLU A 322 -19.13 -4.94 -10.01
CA GLU A 322 -20.00 -5.37 -11.11
C GLU A 322 -19.50 -4.87 -12.47
N GLU A 323 -19.03 -3.62 -12.55
CA GLU A 323 -18.48 -3.05 -13.77
C GLU A 323 -17.14 -3.69 -14.15
N GLU A 324 -16.31 -4.03 -13.16
CA GLU A 324 -15.05 -4.73 -13.37
C GLU A 324 -15.29 -6.16 -13.87
N ARG A 325 -16.29 -6.87 -13.31
CA ARG A 325 -16.75 -8.18 -13.81
C ARG A 325 -17.20 -8.09 -15.27
N MET A 326 -18.05 -7.12 -15.59
CA MET A 326 -18.57 -6.93 -16.94
C MET A 326 -17.45 -6.61 -17.94
N LEU A 327 -16.49 -5.77 -17.55
CA LEU A 327 -15.30 -5.49 -18.37
C LEU A 327 -14.49 -6.77 -18.58
N VAL A 328 -14.15 -7.49 -17.51
CA VAL A 328 -13.35 -8.72 -17.61
C VAL A 328 -14.02 -9.74 -18.53
N GLN A 329 -15.34 -9.90 -18.43
CA GLN A 329 -16.09 -10.78 -19.34
C GLN A 329 -16.05 -10.30 -20.79
N SER A 330 -16.34 -9.02 -21.04
CA SER A 330 -16.33 -8.43 -22.39
C SER A 330 -14.95 -8.49 -23.03
N GLU A 331 -13.91 -8.18 -22.26
CA GLU A 331 -12.53 -8.13 -22.73
C GLU A 331 -11.96 -9.53 -22.95
N ALA A 332 -12.32 -10.48 -22.09
CA ALA A 332 -12.01 -11.89 -22.31
C ALA A 332 -12.70 -12.44 -23.57
N LEU A 333 -13.93 -12.03 -23.87
CA LEU A 333 -14.59 -12.36 -25.14
C LEU A 333 -13.82 -11.77 -26.34
N ARG A 334 -13.44 -10.49 -26.26
CA ARG A 334 -12.67 -9.80 -27.31
C ARG A 334 -11.33 -10.47 -27.60
N LEU A 335 -10.61 -10.86 -26.55
CA LEU A 335 -9.28 -11.48 -26.62
C LEU A 335 -9.34 -12.99 -26.96
N GLY A 336 -10.53 -13.55 -27.17
CA GLY A 336 -10.70 -14.98 -27.44
C GLY A 336 -10.46 -15.89 -26.23
N LEU A 337 -10.38 -15.30 -25.03
CA LEU A 337 -10.14 -15.96 -23.75
C LEU A 337 -11.43 -16.54 -23.12
N SER A 338 -12.58 -16.55 -23.81
CA SER A 338 -13.81 -17.10 -23.24
C SER A 338 -14.66 -17.90 -24.24
N HIS A 339 -15.19 -19.02 -23.74
CA HIS A 339 -16.18 -19.85 -24.42
C HIS A 339 -17.49 -20.05 -23.63
N SER A 340 -17.79 -19.31 -22.56
CA SER A 340 -19.11 -19.36 -21.89
C SER A 340 -19.44 -18.13 -21.01
N VAL A 341 -20.74 -17.85 -20.86
CA VAL A 341 -21.38 -16.72 -20.14
C VAL A 341 -21.50 -17.03 -18.63
N VAL A 342 -21.19 -16.06 -17.75
CA VAL A 342 -21.38 -16.16 -16.30
C VAL A 342 -22.81 -15.76 -15.96
N CYS A 343 -23.54 -16.59 -15.22
CA CYS A 343 -24.92 -16.31 -14.79
C CYS A 343 -25.01 -16.32 -13.24
N GLU A 344 -25.93 -15.53 -12.69
CA GLU A 344 -25.94 -15.05 -11.28
C GLU A 344 -26.08 -16.13 -10.19
N GLN A 345 -26.40 -17.37 -10.53
CA GLN A 345 -26.58 -18.47 -9.57
C GLN A 345 -25.57 -19.56 -9.89
N GLY A 346 -24.40 -19.56 -9.23
CA GLY A 346 -23.27 -20.49 -9.46
C GLY A 346 -23.59 -21.76 -10.26
N PHE A 347 -22.98 -21.90 -11.44
CA PHE A 347 -23.50 -22.77 -12.50
C PHE A 347 -22.72 -24.07 -12.75
N GLU A 348 -23.52 -25.08 -13.09
CA GLU A 348 -23.17 -26.35 -13.73
C GLU A 348 -22.46 -26.15 -15.09
N CYS A 349 -21.57 -27.08 -15.42
CA CYS A 349 -20.77 -27.09 -16.64
C CYS A 349 -21.37 -28.05 -17.68
N SER A 350 -21.87 -27.55 -18.81
CA SER A 350 -22.11 -28.37 -20.01
C SER A 350 -21.09 -28.02 -21.09
N ALA A 351 -20.20 -28.96 -21.40
CA ALA A 351 -19.22 -28.83 -22.47
C ALA A 351 -19.88 -29.00 -23.84
N VAL A 352 -19.76 -28.01 -24.72
CA VAL A 352 -20.02 -28.17 -26.15
C VAL A 352 -18.67 -28.07 -26.86
N SER A 353 -18.22 -29.18 -27.45
CA SER A 353 -17.01 -29.22 -28.26
C SER A 353 -17.28 -28.60 -29.64
N ARG A 354 -16.33 -27.81 -30.15
CA ARG A 354 -16.26 -27.49 -31.58
C ARG A 354 -15.62 -28.69 -32.28
N GLN A 355 -16.37 -29.37 -33.14
CA GLN A 355 -15.78 -30.17 -34.21
C GLN A 355 -15.30 -29.22 -35.32
N MET A 356 -14.20 -29.60 -35.97
CA MET A 356 -13.54 -28.92 -37.10
C MET A 356 -14.49 -28.60 -38.26
#